data_AF-A0A2G4G5L2-F1
#
_entry.id   AF-A0A2G4G5L2-F1
#
_cell.length_a   1.000
_cell.length_b   1.000
_cell.length_c   1.000
_cell.angle_alpha   90.00
_cell.angle_beta   90.00
_cell.angle_gamma   90.00
#
_symmetry.space_group_name_H-M   'P 1'
#
loop_
_entity.id
_entity.type
_entity.pdbx_description
1 polymer ?
#
loop_
_entity_poly.entity_id
_entity_poly.type
_entity_poly.pdbx_seq_one_letter_code
_entity_poly.pdbx_strand_id
1 'polypeptide(L)'
;MLSLLAACILLTTPPATPEVPPAEPHLYINETSLGVVLGYNLNEISFVASHCEAINRYMEQVLFMPALPPPKARIELVETQNASPVSVRNMSGEILTQINVNTQEDITGQVAEAAACTWLARAALAGGRPYDKSPLWLRQALKSEIIGLLRPAMMDWWYRQGRTSTPSSLDKIIKGQATDRESFLFWRAVRSEMGSSAEQVKVLINSAQGEDILKLVVKNKSLDENWWLTARANLLLSRTPVSLGMRESAETLDDLSRFVFDLGQGDIILTGPMAVKNRDAPGVKLEMKSRLVALRREVLRQNPVYHNAWRTLGTWLENFSTAKPEELDQQWEEFLKERSTANELRKEIEAALSSGLSKKEGQQ
;
A
#
# COMPACT_ATOMS: atom_id res chain seq x y z
N MET A 1 48.56 -37.00 58.59
CA MET A 1 49.64 -36.00 58.45
C MET A 1 49.50 -35.32 57.10
N LEU A 2 49.48 -33.98 57.10
CA LEU A 2 49.71 -33.06 55.97
C LEU A 2 48.73 -33.05 54.78
N SER A 3 47.81 -32.11 54.84
CA SER A 3 47.23 -31.34 53.72
C SER A 3 46.44 -30.20 54.37
N LEU A 4 46.46 -28.94 53.95
CA LEU A 4 46.86 -28.31 52.70
C LEU A 4 46.97 -26.81 53.02
N LEU A 5 47.99 -26.13 52.48
CA LEU A 5 48.05 -24.67 52.39
C LEU A 5 46.91 -24.19 51.46
N ALA A 6 46.09 -23.25 51.90
CA ALA A 6 45.39 -22.32 51.00
C ALA A 6 45.03 -21.04 51.73
N ALA A 7 45.37 -19.92 51.08
CA ALA A 7 45.45 -18.57 51.60
C ALA A 7 44.10 -17.94 52.00
N CYS A 8 44.17 -17.07 53.00
CA CYS A 8 43.14 -16.09 53.33
C CYS A 8 43.02 -15.02 52.23
N ILE A 9 41.81 -14.86 51.69
CA ILE A 9 41.36 -13.60 51.10
C ILE A 9 40.01 -13.25 51.74
N LEU A 10 40.05 -12.27 52.65
CA LEU A 10 38.86 -11.62 53.20
C LEU A 10 38.25 -10.73 52.11
N LEU A 11 37.17 -11.19 51.46
CA LEU A 11 36.30 -10.33 50.66
C LEU A 11 35.24 -9.75 51.60
N THR A 12 35.42 -8.47 51.96
CA THR A 12 34.40 -7.66 52.61
C THR A 12 33.24 -7.46 51.64
N THR A 13 32.05 -7.91 51.99
CA THR A 13 30.80 -7.65 51.28
C THR A 13 30.48 -6.15 51.28
N PRO A 14 30.14 -5.53 50.15
CA PRO A 14 29.63 -4.16 50.15
C PRO A 14 28.24 -4.12 50.81
N PRO A 15 27.86 -2.99 51.44
CA PRO A 15 26.54 -2.86 52.06
C PRO A 15 25.45 -2.96 50.99
N ALA A 16 24.39 -3.72 51.30
CA ALA A 16 23.23 -3.89 50.43
C ALA A 16 22.66 -2.52 50.05
N THR A 17 22.66 -2.22 48.76
CA THR A 17 21.97 -1.07 48.21
C THR A 17 20.47 -1.29 48.46
N PRO A 18 19.73 -0.31 49.02
CA PRO A 18 18.29 -0.46 49.18
C PRO A 18 17.68 -0.70 47.79
N GLU A 19 17.04 -1.87 47.60
CA GLU A 19 16.26 -2.14 46.39
C GLU A 19 15.16 -1.08 46.30
N VAL A 20 15.30 -0.19 45.31
CA VAL A 20 14.24 0.74 44.94
C VAL A 20 13.04 -0.11 44.53
N PRO A 21 11.86 0.04 45.16
CA PRO A 21 10.68 -0.71 44.73
C PRO A 21 10.43 -0.45 43.25
N PRO A 22 10.06 -1.47 42.45
CA PRO A 22 9.79 -1.27 41.03
C PRO A 22 8.76 -0.15 40.89
N ALA A 23 9.09 0.87 40.10
CA ALA A 23 8.19 1.98 39.84
C ALA A 23 6.84 1.43 39.38
N GLU A 24 5.74 1.91 39.97
CA GLU A 24 4.40 1.48 39.58
C GLU A 24 4.21 1.69 38.06
N PRO A 25 3.64 0.72 37.33
CA PRO A 25 3.48 0.83 35.89
C PRO A 25 2.60 2.05 35.57
N HIS A 26 3.19 3.07 34.97
CA HIS A 26 2.48 4.29 34.61
C HIS A 26 1.49 3.99 33.47
N LEU A 27 0.20 4.21 33.74
CA LEU A 27 -0.83 4.17 32.71
C LEU A 27 -0.78 5.47 31.89
N TYR A 28 -0.47 5.33 30.61
CA TYR A 28 -0.52 6.42 29.65
C TYR A 28 -1.87 6.43 28.94
N ILE A 29 -2.31 7.64 28.58
CA ILE A 29 -3.62 7.90 27.96
C ILE A 29 -3.39 8.80 26.74
N ASN A 30 -3.98 8.43 25.60
CA ASN A 30 -3.99 9.27 24.40
C ASN A 30 -5.40 9.34 23.82
N GLU A 31 -5.96 10.54 23.76
CA GLU A 31 -7.32 10.76 23.30
C GLU A 31 -7.33 11.10 21.80
N THR A 32 -8.09 10.32 21.04
CA THR A 32 -8.30 10.51 19.60
C THR A 32 -9.76 10.86 19.31
N SER A 33 -10.05 11.21 18.07
CA SER A 33 -11.43 11.36 17.59
C SER A 33 -12.21 10.02 17.55
N LEU A 34 -11.51 8.88 17.46
CA LEU A 34 -12.12 7.54 17.47
C LEU A 34 -12.39 7.02 18.89
N GLY A 35 -11.47 7.28 19.82
CA GLY A 35 -11.42 6.59 21.10
C GLY A 35 -10.31 7.10 22.02
N VAL A 36 -10.33 6.63 23.27
CA VAL A 36 -9.27 6.80 24.25
C VAL A 36 -8.38 5.55 24.22
N VAL A 37 -7.10 5.74 23.90
CA VAL A 37 -6.09 4.67 23.86
C VAL A 37 -5.37 4.61 25.21
N LEU A 38 -5.31 3.42 25.80
CA LEU A 38 -4.76 3.14 27.12
C LEU A 38 -3.66 2.06 27.02
N GLY A 39 -2.56 2.26 27.73
CA GLY A 39 -1.49 1.26 27.84
C GLY A 39 -0.37 1.69 28.77
N TYR A 40 0.66 0.85 28.88
CA TYR A 40 1.81 1.07 29.77
C TYR A 40 3.05 1.60 29.07
N ASN A 41 3.04 1.69 27.72
CA ASN A 41 4.14 2.19 26.91
C ASN A 41 3.67 3.33 26.01
N LEU A 42 4.25 4.52 26.19
CA LEU A 42 3.90 5.72 25.44
C LEU A 42 4.08 5.57 23.91
N ASN A 43 5.11 4.84 23.47
CA ASN A 43 5.39 4.66 22.04
C ASN A 43 4.31 3.80 21.36
N GLU A 44 3.88 2.72 22.02
CA GLU A 44 2.84 1.84 21.52
C GLU A 44 1.48 2.54 21.46
N ILE A 45 1.16 3.33 22.48
CA ILE A 45 -0.07 4.12 22.51
C ILE A 45 -0.08 5.18 21.42
N SER A 46 1.03 5.88 21.22
CA SER A 46 1.17 6.88 20.15
C SER A 46 1.06 6.23 18.77
N PHE A 47 1.57 5.01 18.62
CA PHE A 47 1.43 4.21 17.41
C PHE A 47 -0.04 3.83 17.14
N VAL A 48 -0.77 3.33 18.14
CA VAL A 48 -2.20 3.00 18.01
C VAL A 48 -3.05 4.25 17.74
N ALA A 49 -2.78 5.35 18.45
CA ALA A 49 -3.46 6.63 18.25
C ALA A 49 -3.30 7.14 16.81
N SER A 50 -2.11 6.98 16.21
CA SER A 50 -1.86 7.35 14.82
C SER A 50 -2.75 6.60 13.82
N HIS A 51 -3.08 5.33 14.09
CA HIS A 51 -4.00 4.53 13.25
C HIS A 51 -5.46 4.94 13.43
N CYS A 52 -5.84 5.28 14.66
CA CYS A 52 -7.17 5.83 14.96
C CYS A 52 -7.40 7.17 14.22
N GLU A 53 -6.40 8.04 14.23
CA GLU A 53 -6.47 9.31 13.50
C GLU A 53 -6.40 9.12 11.97
N ALA A 54 -5.76 8.06 11.48
CA ALA A 54 -5.73 7.75 10.05
C ALA A 54 -7.11 7.36 9.52
N ILE A 55 -7.87 6.52 10.24
CA ILE A 55 -9.24 6.20 9.83
C ILE A 55 -10.15 7.41 9.91
N ASN A 56 -10.04 8.27 10.92
CA ASN A 56 -10.87 9.48 10.97
C ASN A 56 -10.55 10.46 9.85
N ARG A 57 -9.26 10.67 9.55
CA ARG A 57 -8.84 11.45 8.38
C ARG A 57 -9.40 10.88 7.07
N TYR A 58 -9.44 9.56 6.92
CA TYR A 58 -10.07 8.92 5.77
C TYR A 58 -11.56 9.28 5.66
N MET A 59 -12.29 9.14 6.76
CA MET A 59 -13.73 9.41 6.80
C MET A 59 -14.03 10.88 6.51
N GLU A 60 -13.27 11.81 7.09
CA GLU A 60 -13.49 13.25 6.93
C GLU A 60 -13.06 13.75 5.54
N GLN A 61 -11.87 13.36 5.07
CA GLN A 61 -11.28 13.97 3.86
C GLN A 61 -11.69 13.24 2.58
N VAL A 62 -11.91 11.93 2.64
CA VAL A 62 -12.18 11.10 1.45
C VAL A 62 -13.67 10.77 1.32
N LEU A 63 -14.39 10.70 2.44
CA LEU A 63 -15.82 10.41 2.47
C LEU A 63 -16.69 11.60 2.90
N PHE A 64 -16.09 12.72 3.31
CA PHE A 64 -16.80 13.91 3.81
C PHE A 64 -17.79 13.58 4.93
N MET A 65 -17.43 12.59 5.75
CA MET A 65 -18.24 12.11 6.86
C MET A 65 -17.88 12.87 8.14
N PRO A 66 -18.85 13.41 8.89
CA PRO A 66 -18.58 13.99 10.19
C PRO A 66 -18.16 12.91 11.20
N ALA A 67 -17.49 13.33 12.27
CA ALA A 67 -17.12 12.44 13.36
C ALA A 67 -18.33 11.69 13.93
N LEU A 68 -18.12 10.42 14.29
CA LEU A 68 -19.17 9.59 14.91
C LEU A 68 -19.60 10.19 16.25
N PRO A 69 -20.91 10.13 16.58
CA PRO A 69 -21.41 10.64 17.85
C PRO A 69 -20.80 9.89 19.05
N PRO A 70 -20.77 10.52 20.24
CA PRO A 70 -20.35 9.84 21.46
C PRO A 70 -21.26 8.64 21.78
N PRO A 71 -20.78 7.65 22.56
CA PRO A 71 -19.49 7.63 23.26
C PRO A 71 -18.29 7.31 22.35
N LYS A 72 -17.10 7.79 22.76
CA LYS A 72 -15.81 7.37 22.20
C LYS A 72 -15.53 5.93 22.62
N ALA A 73 -14.77 5.18 21.81
CA ALA A 73 -14.36 3.83 22.20
C ALA A 73 -13.21 3.85 23.22
N ARG A 74 -13.10 2.80 24.02
CA ARG A 74 -11.92 2.50 24.84
C ARG A 74 -11.05 1.49 24.10
N ILE A 75 -9.77 1.81 23.91
CA ILE A 75 -8.82 0.96 23.19
C ILE A 75 -7.68 0.61 24.15
N GLU A 76 -7.46 -0.68 24.42
CA GLU A 76 -6.49 -1.16 25.38
C GLU A 76 -5.43 -2.05 24.73
N LEU A 77 -4.18 -1.83 25.10
CA LEU A 77 -3.10 -2.76 24.82
C LEU A 77 -2.98 -3.75 25.97
N VAL A 78 -3.14 -5.04 25.66
CA VAL A 78 -3.14 -6.12 26.65
C VAL A 78 -2.09 -7.16 26.30
N GLU A 79 -1.49 -7.75 27.33
CA GLU A 79 -0.55 -8.87 27.19
C GLU A 79 -1.22 -10.12 27.75
N THR A 80 -2.00 -10.82 26.92
CA THR A 80 -2.72 -12.04 27.35
C THR A 80 -2.24 -13.25 26.55
N GLN A 81 -1.91 -14.33 27.25
CA GLN A 81 -1.57 -15.60 26.61
C GLN A 81 -2.82 -16.22 25.98
N ASN A 82 -2.71 -16.73 24.75
CA ASN A 82 -3.79 -17.39 23.98
C ASN A 82 -5.02 -16.53 23.63
N ALA A 83 -4.93 -15.20 23.70
CA ALA A 83 -6.00 -14.31 23.23
C ALA A 83 -5.89 -14.02 21.73
N SER A 84 -7.04 -13.79 21.08
CA SER A 84 -7.08 -13.30 19.70
C SER A 84 -6.30 -11.98 19.56
N PRO A 85 -5.62 -11.73 18.43
CA PRO A 85 -4.82 -10.51 18.24
C PRO A 85 -5.61 -9.21 18.43
N VAL A 86 -6.87 -9.20 18.00
CA VAL A 86 -7.81 -8.09 18.17
C VAL A 86 -9.13 -8.65 18.71
N SER A 87 -9.68 -8.01 19.73
CA SER A 87 -11.03 -8.32 20.20
C SER A 87 -11.84 -7.05 20.41
N VAL A 88 -13.11 -7.06 20.02
CA VAL A 88 -14.03 -5.92 20.12
C VAL A 88 -15.28 -6.37 20.88
N ARG A 89 -15.68 -5.61 21.89
CA ARG A 89 -16.83 -5.89 22.75
C ARG A 89 -17.60 -4.62 23.04
N ASN A 90 -18.89 -4.76 23.34
CA ASN A 90 -19.71 -3.66 23.84
C ASN A 90 -19.76 -3.74 25.38
N MET A 91 -19.39 -2.65 26.04
CA MET A 91 -19.51 -2.43 27.48
C MET A 91 -20.51 -1.31 27.73
N SER A 92 -21.77 -1.67 27.96
CA SER A 92 -22.83 -0.72 28.35
C SER A 92 -23.02 0.46 27.38
N GLY A 93 -22.87 0.23 26.07
CA GLY A 93 -23.00 1.26 25.03
C GLY A 93 -21.67 1.86 24.56
N GLU A 94 -20.56 1.55 25.25
CA GLU A 94 -19.21 1.90 24.85
C GLU A 94 -18.52 0.71 24.14
N ILE A 95 -17.77 0.98 23.07
CA ILE A 95 -16.95 -0.06 22.43
C ILE A 95 -15.62 -0.18 23.15
N LEU A 96 -15.31 -1.38 23.65
CA LEU A 96 -13.99 -1.77 24.13
C LEU A 96 -13.28 -2.58 23.05
N THR A 97 -12.11 -2.12 22.62
CA THR A 97 -11.22 -2.84 21.71
C THR A 97 -9.92 -3.18 22.42
N GLN A 98 -9.55 -4.46 22.43
CA GLN A 98 -8.30 -4.93 23.04
C GLN A 98 -7.36 -5.45 21.96
N ILE A 99 -6.10 -5.01 22.01
CA ILE A 99 -5.03 -5.39 21.09
C ILE A 99 -4.01 -6.22 21.86
N ASN A 100 -3.78 -7.46 21.44
CA ASN A 100 -2.83 -8.35 22.09
C ASN A 100 -1.41 -8.11 21.57
N VAL A 101 -0.55 -7.53 22.41
CA VAL A 101 0.81 -7.10 22.01
C VAL A 101 1.80 -8.28 21.96
N ASN A 102 1.44 -9.45 22.50
CA ASN A 102 2.30 -10.65 22.52
C ASN A 102 2.56 -11.23 21.12
N THR A 103 1.73 -10.92 20.13
CA THR A 103 1.84 -11.41 18.75
C THR A 103 2.62 -10.43 17.86
N GLN A 104 3.96 -10.52 17.86
CA GLN A 104 4.83 -9.54 17.20
C GLN A 104 4.89 -9.62 15.65
N GLU A 105 4.45 -10.72 15.01
CA GLU A 105 4.70 -10.92 13.57
C GLU A 105 3.99 -9.91 12.64
N ASP A 106 2.83 -9.37 13.02
CA ASP A 106 2.12 -8.33 12.24
C ASP A 106 1.39 -7.31 13.13
N ILE A 107 2.13 -6.64 14.02
CA ILE A 107 1.54 -5.62 14.90
C ILE A 107 0.91 -4.46 14.13
N THR A 108 1.43 -4.11 12.95
CA THR A 108 0.86 -3.03 12.12
C THR A 108 -0.52 -3.43 11.60
N GLY A 109 -0.66 -4.64 11.05
CA GLY A 109 -1.93 -5.14 10.57
C GLY A 109 -2.96 -5.25 11.69
N GLN A 110 -2.56 -5.73 12.87
CA GLN A 110 -3.44 -5.86 14.04
C GLN A 110 -3.96 -4.49 14.52
N VAL A 111 -3.09 -3.49 14.62
CA VAL A 111 -3.51 -2.15 15.06
C VAL A 111 -4.42 -1.48 14.04
N ALA A 112 -4.13 -1.64 12.74
CA ALA A 112 -5.01 -1.14 11.68
C ALA A 112 -6.38 -1.86 11.69
N GLU A 113 -6.40 -3.17 11.90
CA GLU A 113 -7.63 -3.95 12.04
C GLU A 113 -8.43 -3.52 13.27
N ALA A 114 -7.76 -3.29 14.41
CA ALA A 114 -8.39 -2.80 15.62
C ALA A 114 -9.06 -1.44 15.40
N ALA A 115 -8.39 -0.49 14.76
CA ALA A 115 -8.96 0.81 14.43
C ALA A 115 -10.17 0.68 13.48
N ALA A 116 -10.06 -0.14 12.42
CA ALA A 116 -11.16 -0.40 11.48
C ALA A 116 -12.38 -1.03 12.17
N CYS A 117 -12.17 -2.10 12.95
CA CYS A 117 -13.23 -2.78 13.67
C CYS A 117 -13.88 -1.89 14.74
N THR A 118 -13.09 -1.07 15.43
CA THR A 118 -13.59 -0.09 16.41
C THR A 118 -14.52 0.91 15.75
N TRP A 119 -14.13 1.46 14.60
CA TRP A 119 -14.94 2.42 13.87
C TRP A 119 -16.25 1.78 13.38
N LEU A 120 -16.18 0.60 12.77
CA LEU A 120 -17.36 -0.15 12.29
C LEU A 120 -18.32 -0.47 13.45
N ALA A 121 -17.79 -0.91 14.59
CA ALA A 121 -18.58 -1.22 15.77
C ALA A 121 -19.28 0.03 16.34
N ARG A 122 -18.58 1.17 16.41
CA ARG A 122 -19.18 2.46 16.82
C ARG A 122 -20.27 2.91 15.85
N ALA A 123 -20.04 2.81 14.54
CA ALA A 123 -21.02 3.17 13.52
C ALA A 123 -22.29 2.30 13.60
N ALA A 124 -22.13 1.00 13.87
CA ALA A 124 -23.25 0.08 14.09
C ALA A 124 -24.05 0.43 15.35
N LEU A 125 -23.37 0.67 16.48
CA LEU A 125 -24.02 1.05 17.74
C LEU A 125 -24.75 2.38 17.64
N ALA A 126 -24.16 3.38 16.99
CA ALA A 126 -24.81 4.67 16.75
C ALA A 126 -26.12 4.54 15.95
N GLY A 127 -26.21 3.52 15.09
CA GLY A 127 -27.43 3.15 14.37
C GLY A 127 -28.38 2.20 15.11
N GLY A 128 -28.08 1.83 16.38
CA GLY A 128 -28.89 0.90 17.16
C GLY A 128 -28.82 -0.56 16.68
N ARG A 129 -27.75 -0.95 15.98
CA ARG A 129 -27.57 -2.28 15.39
C ARG A 129 -26.46 -3.07 16.10
N PRO A 130 -26.44 -4.41 16.00
CA PRO A 130 -25.38 -5.22 16.59
C PRO A 130 -24.01 -4.89 15.99
N TYR A 131 -22.99 -4.75 16.85
CA TYR A 131 -21.65 -4.30 16.47
C TYR A 131 -20.81 -5.36 15.74
N ASP A 132 -21.21 -6.62 15.78
CA ASP A 132 -20.47 -7.79 15.32
C ASP A 132 -20.81 -8.21 13.87
N LYS A 133 -21.76 -7.52 13.22
CA LYS A 133 -22.33 -7.93 11.92
C LYS A 133 -21.62 -7.36 10.69
N SER A 134 -20.63 -6.48 10.86
CA SER A 134 -19.88 -5.94 9.73
C SER A 134 -19.19 -7.06 8.93
N PRO A 135 -19.24 -7.03 7.59
CA PRO A 135 -18.68 -8.11 6.76
C PRO A 135 -17.15 -8.12 6.83
N LEU A 136 -16.56 -9.32 6.74
CA LEU A 136 -15.11 -9.53 6.90
C LEU A 136 -14.29 -8.75 5.86
N TRP A 137 -14.74 -8.74 4.61
CA TRP A 137 -14.06 -8.00 3.55
C TRP A 137 -13.98 -6.49 3.84
N LEU A 138 -15.00 -5.91 4.49
CA LEU A 138 -15.01 -4.48 4.80
C LEU A 138 -14.03 -4.16 5.92
N ARG A 139 -13.94 -5.02 6.94
CA ARG A 139 -12.93 -4.91 8.00
C ARG A 139 -11.53 -4.90 7.40
N GLN A 140 -11.26 -5.84 6.49
CA GLN A 140 -9.97 -5.94 5.81
C GLN A 140 -9.72 -4.75 4.87
N ALA A 141 -10.72 -4.30 4.12
CA ALA A 141 -10.60 -3.13 3.25
C ALA A 141 -10.24 -1.85 4.02
N LEU A 142 -10.92 -1.57 5.13
CA LEU A 142 -10.62 -0.41 5.97
C LEU A 142 -9.26 -0.53 6.65
N LYS A 143 -8.89 -1.73 7.14
CA LYS A 143 -7.53 -2.03 7.60
C LYS A 143 -6.51 -1.64 6.53
N SER A 144 -6.70 -2.08 5.29
CA SER A 144 -5.77 -1.79 4.19
C SER A 144 -5.73 -0.30 3.81
N GLU A 145 -6.86 0.42 3.83
CA GLU A 145 -6.85 1.89 3.63
C GLU A 145 -6.08 2.62 4.74
N ILE A 146 -6.22 2.22 6.01
CA ILE A 146 -5.45 2.80 7.12
C ILE A 146 -3.94 2.61 6.90
N ILE A 147 -3.53 1.39 6.56
CA ILE A 147 -2.13 1.08 6.24
C ILE A 147 -1.66 1.92 5.05
N GLY A 148 -2.50 2.05 4.02
CA GLY A 148 -2.22 2.86 2.84
C GLY A 148 -2.00 4.34 3.13
N LEU A 149 -2.80 4.91 4.05
CA LEU A 149 -2.69 6.31 4.46
C LEU A 149 -1.44 6.58 5.30
N LEU A 150 -1.11 5.67 6.21
CA LEU A 150 0.08 5.78 7.05
C LEU A 150 1.36 5.43 6.30
N ARG A 151 1.25 4.63 5.23
CA ARG A 151 2.38 4.19 4.40
C ARG A 151 2.05 4.41 2.92
N PRO A 152 2.10 5.66 2.42
CA PRO A 152 1.76 5.95 1.02
C PRO A 152 2.57 5.14 -0.01
N ALA A 153 3.82 4.78 0.30
CA ALA A 153 4.63 3.91 -0.55
C ALA A 153 4.04 2.49 -0.71
N MET A 154 3.31 1.98 0.30
CA MET A 154 2.62 0.69 0.25
C MET A 154 1.53 0.69 -0.82
N MET A 155 0.86 1.82 -1.02
CA MET A 155 -0.17 1.97 -2.04
C MET A 155 0.42 1.76 -3.42
N ASP A 156 1.50 2.47 -3.72
CA ASP A 156 2.16 2.33 -5.01
C ASP A 156 2.66 0.90 -5.22
N TRP A 157 3.24 0.29 -4.18
CA TRP A 157 3.61 -1.12 -4.23
C TRP A 157 2.42 -2.05 -4.53
N TRP A 158 1.28 -1.88 -3.87
CA TRP A 158 0.05 -2.66 -4.12
C TRP A 158 -0.46 -2.51 -5.55
N TYR A 159 -0.46 -1.29 -6.11
CA TYR A 159 -0.86 -1.08 -7.51
C TYR A 159 0.12 -1.76 -8.48
N ARG A 160 1.44 -1.65 -8.26
CA ARG A 160 2.44 -2.34 -9.11
C ARG A 160 2.32 -3.85 -9.02
N GLN A 161 2.25 -4.38 -7.81
CA GLN A 161 2.12 -5.82 -7.57
C GLN A 161 0.81 -6.36 -8.13
N GLY A 162 -0.27 -5.58 -8.09
CA GLY A 162 -1.57 -5.95 -8.65
C GLY A 162 -1.54 -6.16 -10.17
N ARG A 163 -0.68 -5.44 -10.90
CA ARG A 163 -0.50 -5.60 -12.35
C ARG A 163 0.10 -6.94 -12.74
N THR A 164 0.98 -7.49 -11.91
CA THR A 164 1.69 -8.75 -12.20
C THR A 164 1.09 -9.96 -11.48
N SER A 165 0.28 -9.74 -10.45
CA SER A 165 -0.29 -10.82 -9.64
C SER A 165 -1.62 -11.32 -10.17
N THR A 166 -1.86 -12.62 -10.00
CA THR A 166 -3.16 -13.24 -10.22
C THR A 166 -4.21 -12.58 -9.29
N PRO A 167 -5.36 -12.14 -9.83
CA PRO A 167 -6.45 -11.60 -9.02
C PRO A 167 -6.98 -12.65 -8.06
N SER A 168 -7.39 -12.21 -6.85
CA SER A 168 -8.17 -13.08 -5.97
C SER A 168 -9.60 -13.19 -6.50
N SER A 169 -10.23 -14.36 -6.34
CA SER A 169 -11.63 -14.51 -6.68
C SER A 169 -12.53 -13.64 -5.80
N LEU A 170 -13.67 -13.23 -6.32
CA LEU A 170 -14.63 -12.40 -5.60
C LEU A 170 -15.09 -13.10 -4.30
N ASP A 171 -15.31 -14.41 -4.34
CA ASP A 171 -15.68 -15.22 -3.16
C ASP A 171 -14.61 -15.14 -2.05
N LYS A 172 -13.32 -15.23 -2.41
CA LYS A 172 -12.23 -15.09 -1.43
C LYS A 172 -12.18 -13.69 -0.84
N ILE A 173 -12.42 -12.66 -1.65
CA ILE A 173 -12.46 -11.27 -1.18
C ILE A 173 -13.61 -11.09 -0.19
N ILE A 174 -14.84 -11.50 -0.54
CA ILE A 174 -16.03 -11.36 0.31
C ILE A 174 -15.86 -12.08 1.66
N LYS A 175 -15.21 -13.26 1.65
CA LYS A 175 -14.89 -14.03 2.86
C LYS A 175 -13.75 -13.44 3.71
N GLY A 176 -13.12 -12.35 3.27
CA GLY A 176 -11.95 -11.75 3.96
C GLY A 176 -10.71 -12.64 3.90
N GLN A 177 -10.60 -13.50 2.88
CA GLN A 177 -9.50 -14.44 2.66
C GLN A 177 -8.55 -13.99 1.55
N ALA A 178 -8.85 -12.84 0.94
CA ALA A 178 -7.97 -12.25 -0.07
C ALA A 178 -6.77 -11.56 0.59
N THR A 179 -5.79 -11.18 -0.22
CA THR A 179 -4.67 -10.37 0.26
C THR A 179 -5.14 -8.95 0.57
N ASP A 180 -4.45 -8.26 1.49
CA ASP A 180 -4.75 -6.85 1.83
C ASP A 180 -4.78 -5.95 0.57
N ARG A 181 -3.93 -6.23 -0.42
CA ARG A 181 -3.96 -5.58 -1.74
C ARG A 181 -5.30 -5.73 -2.44
N GLU A 182 -5.81 -6.96 -2.55
CA GLU A 182 -7.03 -7.23 -3.31
C GLU A 182 -8.26 -6.66 -2.58
N SER A 183 -8.30 -6.74 -1.25
CA SER A 183 -9.36 -6.12 -0.43
C SER A 183 -9.34 -4.58 -0.55
N PHE A 184 -8.14 -4.00 -0.60
CA PHE A 184 -7.95 -2.58 -0.86
C PHE A 184 -8.44 -2.14 -2.25
N LEU A 185 -8.03 -2.85 -3.31
CA LEU A 185 -8.45 -2.57 -4.68
C LEU A 185 -9.96 -2.77 -4.85
N PHE A 186 -10.51 -3.82 -4.23
CA PHE A 186 -11.93 -4.12 -4.25
C PHE A 186 -12.75 -3.00 -3.64
N TRP A 187 -12.38 -2.51 -2.46
CA TRP A 187 -13.08 -1.40 -1.83
C TRP A 187 -13.09 -0.14 -2.69
N ARG A 188 -11.98 0.17 -3.35
CA ARG A 188 -11.91 1.30 -4.28
C ARG A 188 -12.76 1.09 -5.53
N ALA A 189 -12.83 -0.14 -6.04
CA ALA A 189 -13.68 -0.48 -7.17
C ALA A 189 -15.15 -0.28 -6.80
N VAL A 190 -15.60 -0.87 -5.69
CA VAL A 190 -16.98 -0.73 -5.22
C VAL A 190 -17.30 0.75 -4.95
N ARG A 191 -16.40 1.49 -4.29
CA ARG A 191 -16.57 2.94 -4.07
C ARG A 191 -16.71 3.73 -5.36
N SER A 192 -16.00 3.37 -6.43
CA SER A 192 -16.11 4.06 -7.72
C SER A 192 -17.45 3.83 -8.43
N GLU A 193 -18.14 2.74 -8.09
CA GLU A 193 -19.50 2.46 -8.57
C GLU A 193 -20.57 3.13 -7.70
N MET A 194 -20.22 3.52 -6.47
CA MET A 194 -21.10 4.32 -5.61
C MET A 194 -21.08 5.77 -6.10
N GLY A 195 -22.23 6.42 -6.14
CA GLY A 195 -22.37 7.80 -6.63
C GLY A 195 -21.74 8.84 -5.70
N SER A 196 -22.54 9.79 -5.22
CA SER A 196 -22.03 10.90 -4.40
C SER A 196 -21.37 10.42 -3.09
N SER A 197 -20.49 11.23 -2.50
CA SER A 197 -19.89 10.93 -1.19
C SER A 197 -20.93 10.64 -0.10
N ALA A 198 -22.09 11.29 -0.15
CA ALA A 198 -23.20 11.02 0.77
C ALA A 198 -23.77 9.60 0.63
N GLU A 199 -23.86 9.09 -0.61
CA GLU A 199 -24.28 7.71 -0.87
C GLU A 199 -23.22 6.71 -0.42
N GLN A 200 -21.94 7.02 -0.64
CA GLN A 200 -20.81 6.21 -0.17
C GLN A 200 -20.84 6.06 1.36
N VAL A 201 -21.06 7.16 2.08
CA VAL A 201 -21.19 7.17 3.54
C VAL A 201 -22.38 6.34 4.00
N LYS A 202 -23.55 6.51 3.37
CA LYS A 202 -24.74 5.73 3.71
C LYS A 202 -24.52 4.23 3.53
N VAL A 203 -23.91 3.84 2.41
CA VAL A 203 -23.59 2.44 2.11
C VAL A 203 -22.60 1.89 3.13
N LEU A 204 -21.56 2.65 3.48
CA LEU A 204 -20.58 2.24 4.50
C LEU A 204 -21.22 2.02 5.88
N ILE A 205 -22.08 2.95 6.34
CA ILE A 205 -22.81 2.82 7.61
C ILE A 205 -23.73 1.60 7.59
N ASN A 206 -24.50 1.42 6.52
CA ASN A 206 -25.38 0.27 6.36
C ASN A 206 -24.59 -1.06 6.38
N SER A 207 -23.40 -1.08 5.78
CA SER A 207 -22.52 -2.25 5.85
C SER A 207 -21.99 -2.52 7.25
N ALA A 208 -21.61 -1.46 7.98
CA ALA A 208 -21.18 -1.59 9.37
C ALA A 208 -22.31 -2.22 10.22
N GLN A 209 -23.57 -1.90 9.90
CA GLN A 209 -24.78 -2.45 10.50
C GLN A 209 -25.15 -3.87 10.02
N GLY A 210 -24.38 -4.47 9.11
CA GLY A 210 -24.58 -5.82 8.60
C GLY A 210 -25.49 -5.93 7.38
N GLU A 211 -25.84 -4.81 6.74
CA GLU A 211 -26.54 -4.86 5.46
C GLU A 211 -25.60 -5.29 4.34
N ASP A 212 -26.13 -6.11 3.42
CA ASP A 212 -25.39 -6.59 2.26
C ASP A 212 -25.24 -5.47 1.23
N ILE A 213 -24.12 -4.76 1.34
CA ILE A 213 -23.81 -3.64 0.45
C ILE A 213 -23.61 -4.05 -1.00
N LEU A 214 -23.25 -5.30 -1.28
CA LEU A 214 -23.20 -5.77 -2.66
C LEU A 214 -24.61 -5.73 -3.24
N LYS A 215 -25.64 -6.17 -2.49
CA LYS A 215 -27.04 -6.02 -2.92
C LYS A 215 -27.49 -4.56 -3.05
N LEU A 216 -26.98 -3.66 -2.21
CA LEU A 216 -27.33 -2.23 -2.26
C LEU A 216 -26.71 -1.52 -3.47
N VAL A 217 -25.46 -1.84 -3.80
CA VAL A 217 -24.79 -1.35 -5.03
C VAL A 217 -25.41 -2.02 -6.27
N VAL A 218 -25.87 -3.27 -6.14
CA VAL A 218 -26.52 -4.07 -7.22
C VAL A 218 -27.85 -3.53 -7.71
N LYS A 219 -28.50 -2.57 -7.01
CA LYS A 219 -29.69 -1.90 -7.57
C LYS A 219 -29.48 -1.31 -8.97
N ASN A 220 -28.21 -1.07 -9.38
CA ASN A 220 -27.86 -0.53 -10.70
C ASN A 220 -27.01 -1.47 -11.61
N LYS A 221 -26.28 -2.48 -11.09
CA LYS A 221 -25.44 -3.44 -11.88
C LYS A 221 -25.08 -4.70 -11.08
N SER A 222 -25.00 -5.88 -11.71
CA SER A 222 -24.53 -7.10 -11.03
C SER A 222 -23.02 -7.06 -10.74
N LEU A 223 -22.63 -7.08 -9.46
CA LEU A 223 -21.24 -7.22 -9.04
C LEU A 223 -20.86 -8.71 -9.02
N ASP A 224 -20.52 -9.25 -10.19
CA ASP A 224 -20.06 -10.63 -10.37
C ASP A 224 -18.53 -10.71 -10.54
N GLU A 225 -18.01 -11.93 -10.75
CA GLU A 225 -16.57 -12.15 -10.94
C GLU A 225 -16.03 -11.36 -12.15
N ASN A 226 -16.80 -11.26 -13.23
CA ASN A 226 -16.40 -10.54 -14.44
C ASN A 226 -16.32 -9.03 -14.19
N TRP A 227 -17.28 -8.46 -13.46
CA TRP A 227 -17.22 -7.09 -13.01
C TRP A 227 -15.95 -6.86 -12.19
N TRP A 228 -15.65 -7.73 -11.23
CA TRP A 228 -14.47 -7.58 -10.38
C TRP A 228 -13.18 -7.54 -11.20
N LEU A 229 -12.98 -8.52 -12.09
CA LEU A 229 -11.79 -8.57 -12.95
C LEU A 229 -11.64 -7.32 -13.81
N THR A 230 -12.75 -6.81 -14.35
CA THR A 230 -12.78 -5.60 -15.19
C THR A 230 -12.47 -4.34 -14.36
N ALA A 231 -13.14 -4.16 -13.23
CA ALA A 231 -12.96 -3.01 -12.36
C ALA A 231 -11.54 -2.96 -11.77
N ARG A 232 -11.02 -4.13 -11.36
CA ARG A 232 -9.63 -4.29 -10.92
C ARG A 232 -8.64 -3.86 -12.00
N ALA A 233 -8.81 -4.35 -13.23
CA ALA A 233 -7.96 -3.96 -14.36
C ALA A 233 -8.00 -2.44 -14.59
N ASN A 234 -9.20 -1.85 -14.61
CA ASN A 234 -9.38 -0.42 -14.78
C ASN A 234 -8.69 0.41 -13.69
N LEU A 235 -8.77 0.00 -12.41
CA LEU A 235 -8.06 0.67 -11.33
C LEU A 235 -6.54 0.62 -11.47
N LEU A 236 -6.01 -0.53 -11.91
CA LEU A 236 -4.57 -0.72 -12.09
C LEU A 236 -4.03 0.05 -13.29
N LEU A 237 -4.86 0.27 -14.32
CA LEU A 237 -4.53 1.03 -15.52
C LEU A 237 -4.73 2.54 -15.32
N SER A 238 -5.73 2.95 -14.54
CA SER A 238 -6.08 4.37 -14.36
C SER A 238 -5.14 5.12 -13.42
N ARG A 239 -4.51 4.44 -12.45
CA ARG A 239 -3.54 5.07 -11.56
C ARG A 239 -2.16 5.07 -12.21
N THR A 240 -1.75 6.23 -12.71
CA THR A 240 -0.36 6.50 -13.09
C THR A 240 0.45 6.56 -11.78
N PRO A 241 1.28 5.56 -11.39
CA PRO A 241 1.97 5.51 -10.08
C PRO A 241 2.99 6.66 -9.86
N VAL A 242 3.17 7.19 -8.65
CA VAL A 242 4.02 8.38 -8.38
C VAL A 242 5.48 8.21 -8.82
N SER A 243 5.95 6.96 -8.81
CA SER A 243 7.14 6.49 -9.54
C SER A 243 6.81 5.20 -10.28
N LEU A 244 7.60 4.81 -11.26
CA LEU A 244 7.56 3.56 -12.00
C LEU A 244 8.45 2.54 -11.26
N GLY A 245 7.97 1.30 -11.15
CA GLY A 245 8.83 0.19 -10.72
C GLY A 245 9.93 -0.08 -11.76
N MET A 246 10.94 -0.90 -11.43
CA MET A 246 11.99 -1.23 -12.39
C MET A 246 11.42 -1.78 -13.71
N ARG A 247 10.52 -2.76 -13.62
CA ARG A 247 9.86 -3.35 -14.79
C ARG A 247 8.97 -2.36 -15.55
N GLU A 248 8.16 -1.57 -14.85
CA GLU A 248 7.26 -0.59 -15.46
C GLU A 248 8.03 0.56 -16.13
N SER A 249 9.15 0.96 -15.53
CA SER A 249 10.05 1.99 -16.09
C SER A 249 10.75 1.49 -17.34
N ALA A 250 11.03 0.19 -17.43
CA ALA A 250 11.52 -0.48 -18.63
C ALA A 250 10.43 -0.57 -19.71
N GLU A 251 9.25 -1.09 -19.37
CA GLU A 251 8.12 -1.25 -20.31
C GLU A 251 7.69 0.10 -20.90
N THR A 252 7.57 1.14 -20.06
CA THR A 252 7.23 2.49 -20.52
C THR A 252 8.31 3.07 -21.44
N LEU A 253 9.59 2.80 -21.15
CA LEU A 253 10.70 3.24 -22.00
C LEU A 253 10.71 2.49 -23.34
N ASP A 254 10.37 1.20 -23.34
CA ASP A 254 10.22 0.39 -24.55
C ASP A 254 9.06 0.89 -25.41
N ASP A 255 7.92 1.23 -24.81
CA ASP A 255 6.78 1.81 -25.52
C ASP A 255 7.12 3.17 -26.15
N LEU A 256 7.83 4.04 -25.41
CA LEU A 256 8.27 5.35 -25.90
C LEU A 256 9.29 5.25 -27.03
N SER A 257 10.15 4.22 -27.02
CA SER A 257 11.19 3.96 -28.03
C SER A 257 10.76 3.05 -29.18
N ARG A 258 9.56 2.46 -29.12
CA ARG A 258 8.99 1.64 -30.19
C ARG A 258 8.32 2.51 -31.24
N PHE A 259 9.07 2.84 -32.30
CA PHE A 259 8.61 3.73 -33.36
C PHE A 259 7.80 2.99 -34.43
N VAL A 260 6.48 3.08 -34.34
CA VAL A 260 5.54 2.50 -35.31
C VAL A 260 4.91 3.64 -36.10
N PHE A 261 5.02 3.62 -37.43
CA PHE A 261 4.43 4.64 -38.31
C PHE A 261 3.72 4.00 -39.49
N ASP A 262 2.60 4.59 -39.90
CA ASP A 262 2.01 4.34 -41.20
C ASP A 262 2.68 5.24 -42.25
N LEU A 263 3.46 4.62 -43.14
CA LEU A 263 4.14 5.29 -44.26
C LEU A 263 3.45 5.00 -45.61
N GLY A 264 2.17 4.60 -45.58
CA GLY A 264 1.37 4.31 -46.78
C GLY A 264 1.41 2.85 -47.24
N GLN A 265 2.04 1.95 -46.46
CA GLN A 265 2.01 0.49 -46.67
C GLN A 265 1.46 -0.26 -45.43
N GLY A 266 0.84 0.47 -44.50
CA GLY A 266 0.47 -0.01 -43.17
C GLY A 266 1.53 0.29 -42.12
N ASP A 267 1.31 -0.20 -40.90
CA ASP A 267 2.17 0.06 -39.74
C ASP A 267 3.56 -0.60 -39.91
N ILE A 268 4.61 0.21 -39.96
CA ILE A 268 6.00 -0.23 -40.04
C ILE A 268 6.73 0.15 -38.74
N ILE A 269 7.49 -0.80 -38.19
CA ILE A 269 8.36 -0.56 -37.03
C ILE A 269 9.73 -0.08 -37.52
N LEU A 270 10.13 1.12 -37.11
CA LEU A 270 11.44 1.70 -37.42
C LEU A 270 12.36 1.65 -36.20
N THR A 271 13.67 1.48 -36.44
CA THR A 271 14.69 1.79 -35.44
C THR A 271 14.89 3.31 -35.33
N GLY A 272 15.56 3.79 -34.28
CA GLY A 272 15.91 5.22 -34.14
C GLY A 272 16.57 5.80 -35.40
N PRO A 273 17.65 5.21 -35.92
CA PRO A 273 18.30 5.67 -37.16
C PRO A 273 17.36 5.66 -38.38
N MET A 274 16.47 4.65 -38.48
CA MET A 274 15.48 4.61 -39.57
C MET A 274 14.41 5.69 -39.41
N ALA A 275 14.01 6.02 -38.18
CA ALA A 275 13.08 7.11 -37.91
C ALA A 275 13.70 8.47 -38.27
N VAL A 276 15.00 8.67 -38.01
CA VAL A 276 15.74 9.89 -38.41
C VAL A 276 15.79 10.04 -39.93
N LYS A 277 16.02 8.94 -40.68
CA LYS A 277 15.97 8.95 -42.16
C LYS A 277 14.62 9.37 -42.71
N ASN A 278 13.53 9.05 -41.99
CA ASN A 278 12.16 9.39 -42.37
C ASN A 278 11.63 10.63 -41.65
N ARG A 279 12.50 11.43 -40.99
CA ARG A 279 12.09 12.53 -40.11
C ARG A 279 11.25 13.60 -40.79
N ASP A 280 11.33 13.72 -42.11
CA ASP A 280 10.59 14.73 -42.87
C ASP A 280 9.15 14.33 -43.21
N ALA A 281 8.80 13.06 -43.05
CA ALA A 281 7.44 12.59 -43.20
C ALA A 281 6.51 13.24 -42.15
N PRO A 282 5.34 13.79 -42.53
CA PRO A 282 4.43 14.45 -41.60
C PRO A 282 3.99 13.58 -40.43
N GLY A 283 3.72 12.28 -40.69
CA GLY A 283 3.34 11.31 -39.66
C GLY A 283 4.44 11.09 -38.62
N VAL A 284 5.70 11.00 -39.07
CA VAL A 284 6.87 10.85 -38.18
C VAL A 284 7.05 12.10 -37.32
N LYS A 285 6.94 13.30 -37.90
CA LYS A 285 7.05 14.57 -37.13
C LYS A 285 5.98 14.69 -36.04
N LEU A 286 4.73 14.34 -36.36
CA LEU A 286 3.63 14.43 -35.40
C LEU A 286 3.80 13.43 -34.26
N GLU A 287 4.11 12.18 -34.61
CA GLU A 287 4.24 11.09 -33.64
C GLU A 287 5.46 11.29 -32.72
N MET A 288 6.59 11.79 -33.23
CA MET A 288 7.74 12.13 -32.38
C MET A 288 7.45 13.25 -31.39
N LYS A 289 6.66 14.26 -31.78
CA LYS A 289 6.20 15.30 -30.85
C LYS A 289 5.28 14.71 -29.77
N SER A 290 4.36 13.82 -30.15
CA SER A 290 3.48 13.10 -29.21
C SER A 290 4.30 12.30 -28.19
N ARG A 291 5.32 11.57 -28.66
CA ARG A 291 6.23 10.78 -27.81
C ARG A 291 7.03 11.64 -26.85
N LEU A 292 7.55 12.79 -27.29
CA LEU A 292 8.23 13.72 -26.41
C LEU A 292 7.32 14.25 -25.30
N VAL A 293 6.05 14.56 -25.62
CA VAL A 293 5.05 14.97 -24.62
C VAL A 293 4.79 13.83 -23.63
N ALA A 294 4.61 12.60 -24.11
CA ALA A 294 4.43 11.42 -23.27
C ALA A 294 5.65 11.16 -22.37
N LEU A 295 6.87 11.26 -22.89
CA LEU A 295 8.11 11.10 -22.12
C LEU A 295 8.19 12.15 -21.01
N ARG A 296 7.93 13.43 -21.31
CA ARG A 296 7.97 14.52 -20.32
C ARG A 296 6.94 14.34 -19.20
N ARG A 297 5.78 13.76 -19.49
CA ARG A 297 4.77 13.42 -18.48
C ARG A 297 5.27 12.35 -17.51
N GLU A 298 6.04 11.38 -18.01
CA GLU A 298 6.45 10.20 -17.25
C GLU A 298 7.86 10.31 -16.63
N VAL A 299 8.73 11.19 -17.13
CA VAL A 299 10.17 11.24 -16.76
C VAL A 299 10.41 11.46 -15.27
N LEU A 300 9.55 12.23 -14.59
CA LEU A 300 9.66 12.45 -13.14
C LEU A 300 9.31 11.21 -12.32
N ARG A 301 8.64 10.24 -12.94
CA ARG A 301 8.26 8.98 -12.32
C ARG A 301 9.27 7.88 -12.64
N GLN A 302 10.26 8.09 -13.49
CA GLN A 302 11.21 7.04 -13.88
C GLN A 302 11.86 6.34 -12.68
N ASN A 303 12.15 5.05 -12.82
CA ASN A 303 12.93 4.33 -11.83
C ASN A 303 14.42 4.75 -11.91
N PRO A 304 15.13 4.96 -10.79
CA PRO A 304 16.55 5.33 -10.81
C PRO A 304 17.45 4.39 -11.60
N VAL A 305 17.14 3.09 -11.65
CA VAL A 305 17.89 2.09 -12.44
C VAL A 305 17.93 2.44 -13.93
N TYR A 306 16.86 3.06 -14.44
CA TYR A 306 16.73 3.44 -15.84
C TYR A 306 16.96 4.94 -16.08
N HIS A 307 17.39 5.70 -15.08
CA HIS A 307 17.50 7.16 -15.14
C HIS A 307 18.29 7.65 -16.36
N ASN A 308 19.46 7.07 -16.62
CA ASN A 308 20.31 7.48 -17.73
C ASN A 308 19.62 7.21 -19.07
N ALA A 309 19.11 5.99 -19.27
CA ALA A 309 18.43 5.61 -20.52
C ALA A 309 17.21 6.51 -20.80
N TRP A 310 16.44 6.89 -19.77
CA TRP A 310 15.33 7.84 -19.92
C TRP A 310 15.80 9.24 -20.31
N ARG A 311 16.87 9.73 -19.67
CA ARG A 311 17.45 11.04 -19.98
C ARG A 311 17.98 11.07 -21.42
N THR A 312 18.71 10.04 -21.82
CA THR A 312 19.30 9.92 -23.17
C THR A 312 18.21 9.83 -24.24
N LEU A 313 17.17 9.03 -24.04
CA LEU A 313 16.01 9.02 -24.94
C LEU A 313 15.29 10.37 -24.98
N GLY A 314 15.15 11.04 -23.84
CA GLY A 314 14.56 12.38 -23.76
C GLY A 314 15.35 13.39 -24.58
N THR A 315 16.67 13.44 -24.40
CA THR A 315 17.57 14.30 -25.18
C THR A 315 17.52 13.97 -26.67
N TRP A 316 17.48 12.69 -27.03
CA TRP A 316 17.33 12.25 -28.42
C TRP A 316 16.02 12.76 -29.04
N LEU A 317 14.89 12.62 -28.34
CA LEU A 317 13.59 13.10 -28.81
C LEU A 317 13.51 14.64 -28.89
N GLU A 318 14.14 15.36 -27.97
CA GLU A 318 14.21 16.83 -28.00
C GLU A 318 15.00 17.35 -29.20
N ASN A 319 16.06 16.64 -29.56
CA ASN A 319 16.96 17.01 -30.66
C ASN A 319 16.55 16.44 -32.01
N PHE A 320 15.56 15.56 -32.06
CA PHE A 320 15.18 14.78 -33.25
C PHE A 320 15.00 15.62 -34.53
N SER A 321 14.39 16.81 -34.41
CA SER A 321 14.13 17.68 -35.56
C SER A 321 15.29 18.57 -35.98
N THR A 322 16.30 18.77 -35.13
CA THR A 322 17.31 19.83 -35.28
C THR A 322 18.75 19.32 -35.35
N ALA A 323 19.05 18.21 -34.68
CA ALA A 323 20.39 17.64 -34.67
C ALA A 323 20.75 16.95 -36.00
N LYS A 324 22.06 16.75 -36.18
CA LYS A 324 22.58 16.00 -37.33
C LYS A 324 22.27 14.51 -37.17
N PRO A 325 22.03 13.77 -38.27
CA PRO A 325 21.78 12.33 -38.20
C PRO A 325 22.87 11.56 -37.45
N GLU A 326 24.15 11.91 -37.63
CA GLU A 326 25.26 11.23 -36.98
C GLU A 326 25.27 11.42 -35.45
N GLU A 327 24.87 12.62 -34.98
CA GLU A 327 24.75 12.93 -33.56
C GLU A 327 23.58 12.17 -32.92
N LEU A 328 22.47 12.03 -33.64
CA LEU A 328 21.30 11.26 -33.20
C LEU A 328 21.57 9.76 -33.21
N ASP A 329 22.34 9.25 -34.18
CA ASP A 329 22.74 7.85 -34.24
C ASP A 329 23.62 7.49 -33.03
N GLN A 330 24.59 8.36 -32.68
CA GLN A 330 25.42 8.18 -31.50
C GLN A 330 24.61 8.18 -30.19
N GLN A 331 23.70 9.15 -30.02
CA GLN A 331 22.81 9.22 -28.86
C GLN A 331 21.88 8.00 -28.78
N TRP A 332 21.45 7.46 -29.93
CA TRP A 332 20.62 6.26 -29.98
C TRP A 332 21.40 5.01 -29.55
N GLU A 333 22.65 4.86 -29.99
CA GLU A 333 23.53 3.78 -29.54
C GLU A 333 23.80 3.86 -28.03
N GLU A 334 24.02 5.06 -27.50
CA GLU A 334 24.18 5.30 -26.07
C GLU A 334 22.93 4.91 -25.29
N PHE A 335 21.73 5.31 -25.77
CA PHE A 335 20.46 4.87 -25.21
C PHE A 335 20.33 3.34 -25.17
N LEU A 336 20.64 2.64 -26.27
CA LEU A 336 20.56 1.18 -26.32
C LEU A 336 21.53 0.50 -25.33
N LYS A 337 22.74 1.05 -25.20
CA LYS A 337 23.74 0.57 -24.24
C LYS A 337 23.25 0.75 -22.80
N GLU A 338 22.82 1.95 -22.44
CA GLU A 338 22.31 2.26 -21.10
C GLU A 338 21.07 1.43 -20.77
N ARG A 339 20.18 1.22 -21.74
CA ARG A 339 19.00 0.35 -21.61
C ARG A 339 19.40 -1.10 -21.31
N SER A 340 20.45 -1.61 -21.96
CA SER A 340 20.99 -2.96 -21.73
C SER A 340 21.60 -3.08 -20.34
N THR A 341 22.49 -2.15 -19.96
CA THR A 341 23.12 -2.14 -18.62
C THR A 341 22.08 -2.03 -17.51
N ALA A 342 21.05 -1.20 -17.69
CA ALA A 342 19.96 -1.10 -16.72
C ALA A 342 19.13 -2.39 -16.61
N ASN A 343 18.99 -3.16 -17.71
CA ASN A 343 18.36 -4.48 -17.68
C ASN A 343 19.19 -5.53 -16.95
N GLU A 344 20.51 -5.52 -17.10
CA GLU A 344 21.43 -6.37 -16.35
C GLU A 344 21.33 -6.06 -14.86
N LEU A 345 21.44 -4.78 -14.49
CA LEU A 345 21.30 -4.34 -13.10
C LEU A 345 19.92 -4.70 -12.51
N ARG A 346 18.84 -4.55 -13.27
CA ARG A 346 17.50 -5.00 -12.85
C ARG A 346 17.49 -6.49 -12.51
N LYS A 347 18.06 -7.34 -13.38
CA LYS A 347 18.12 -8.79 -13.16
C LYS A 347 18.94 -9.13 -11.92
N GLU A 348 20.06 -8.45 -11.70
CA GLU A 348 20.89 -8.63 -10.50
C GLU A 348 20.14 -8.25 -9.23
N ILE A 349 19.45 -7.10 -9.22
CA ILE A 349 18.63 -6.66 -8.08
C ILE A 349 17.49 -7.65 -7.83
N GLU A 350 16.77 -8.07 -8.89
CA GLU A 350 15.68 -9.04 -8.77
C GLU A 350 16.18 -10.40 -8.22
N ALA A 351 17.35 -10.87 -8.67
CA ALA A 351 17.97 -12.09 -8.17
C ALA A 351 18.43 -11.96 -6.70
N ALA A 352 19.00 -10.82 -6.32
CA ALA A 352 19.40 -10.53 -4.95
C ALA A 352 18.20 -10.48 -3.99
N LEU A 353 17.10 -9.84 -4.40
CA LEU A 353 15.86 -9.78 -3.63
C LEU A 353 15.23 -11.18 -3.47
N SER A 354 15.24 -11.97 -4.54
CA SER A 354 14.67 -13.34 -4.53
C SER A 354 15.50 -14.29 -3.66
N SER A 355 16.82 -14.21 -3.71
CA SER A 355 17.72 -15.04 -2.88
C SER A 355 17.73 -14.62 -1.40
N GLY A 356 17.51 -13.34 -1.10
CA GLY A 356 17.32 -12.84 0.27
C GLY A 356 16.00 -13.34 0.91
N LEU A 357 14.96 -13.55 0.11
CA LEU A 357 13.69 -14.15 0.55
C LEU A 357 13.83 -15.66 0.80
N SER A 358 14.52 -16.38 -0.09
CA SER A 358 14.78 -17.83 0.07
C SER A 358 15.64 -18.17 1.30
N LYS A 359 16.61 -17.31 1.67
CA LYS A 359 17.41 -17.50 2.90
C LYS A 359 16.59 -17.35 4.19
N LYS A 360 15.48 -16.62 4.18
CA LYS A 360 14.56 -16.53 5.33
C LYS A 360 13.63 -17.73 5.44
N GLU A 361 13.28 -18.37 4.33
CA GLU A 361 12.45 -19.58 4.31
C GLU A 361 13.24 -20.87 4.63
N GLY A 362 14.57 -20.86 4.46
CA GLY A 362 15.46 -21.99 4.82
C GLY A 362 16.04 -21.96 6.23
N GLN A 363 15.61 -21.01 7.08
CA GLN A 363 15.99 -20.92 8.50
C GLN A 363 14.81 -21.15 9.46
N GLN A 364 13.68 -21.66 8.95
CA GLN A 364 12.60 -22.22 9.79
C GLN A 364 12.71 -23.73 9.89
#